data_AF-A0A952R483-F1
#
_entry.id   AF-A0A952R483-F1
#
_cell.length_a   1.000
_cell.length_b   1.000
_cell.length_c   1.000
_cell.angle_alpha   90.00
_cell.angle_beta   90.00
_cell.angle_gamma   90.00
#
_symmetry.space_group_name_H-M   'P 1'
#
loop_
_entity.id
_entity.type
_entity.pdbx_description
1 polymer ?
#
loop_
_entity_poly.entity_id
_entity_poly.type
_entity_poly.pdbx_seq_one_letter_code
_entity_poly.pdbx_strand_id
1 'polypeptide(L)'
;SSASKKPAGPPVNVAQLSAEERKKLPGRFSGAFMIATVFFIVLQGVAPDPEAGVIGSLTGAGFFLLYGYFSALNLERRGMANSLTFTMISGVALAGGVTAARYLAPGTAPDWLMTGVGIVGVYIGAYLGRMVFNAARR
;
A
#
# COMPACT_ATOMS: atom_id res chain seq x y z
N SER A 1 -32.85 4.30 -0.80
CA SER A 1 -31.98 4.63 0.35
C SER A 1 -30.67 5.17 -0.18
N SER A 2 -30.51 6.50 -0.24
CA SER A 2 -29.32 7.15 -0.79
C SER A 2 -28.25 7.21 0.30
N ALA A 3 -27.29 6.29 0.25
CA ALA A 3 -26.08 6.39 1.06
C ALA A 3 -25.34 7.69 0.69
N SER A 4 -25.43 8.68 1.57
CA SER A 4 -24.68 9.93 1.47
C SER A 4 -23.18 9.57 1.43
N LYS A 5 -22.58 9.59 0.23
CA LYS A 5 -21.12 9.61 0.05
C LYS A 5 -20.63 10.89 0.72
N LYS A 6 -20.29 10.82 2.01
CA LYS A 6 -19.53 11.88 2.68
C LYS A 6 -18.26 12.06 1.85
N PRO A 7 -18.01 13.24 1.27
CA PRO A 7 -16.80 13.47 0.49
C PRO A 7 -15.61 13.13 1.39
N ALA A 8 -14.62 12.43 0.82
CA ALA A 8 -13.33 12.31 1.46
C ALA A 8 -12.90 13.72 1.87
N GLY A 9 -12.59 13.94 3.15
CA GLY A 9 -12.29 15.26 3.66
C GLY A 9 -11.20 15.94 2.83
N PRO A 10 -11.23 17.29 2.73
CA PRO A 10 -10.23 18.01 1.96
C PRO A 10 -8.81 17.63 2.40
N PRO A 11 -7.86 17.57 1.45
CA PRO A 11 -6.48 17.19 1.73
C PRO A 11 -5.90 18.05 2.84
N VAL A 12 -5.14 17.44 3.75
CA VAL A 12 -4.57 18.17 4.89
C VAL A 12 -3.51 19.14 4.39
N ASN A 13 -3.72 20.42 4.63
CA ASN A 13 -2.67 21.40 4.47
C ASN A 13 -1.71 21.30 5.67
N VAL A 14 -0.77 20.36 5.61
CA VAL A 14 0.18 20.10 6.70
C VAL A 14 1.01 21.34 7.03
N ALA A 15 1.22 22.25 6.06
CA ALA A 15 1.91 23.52 6.26
C ALA A 15 1.21 24.43 7.29
N GLN A 16 -0.12 24.32 7.43
CA GLN A 16 -0.91 25.12 8.36
C GLN A 16 -1.02 24.52 9.77
N LEU A 17 -0.60 23.26 9.96
CA LEU A 17 -0.66 22.60 11.27
C LEU A 17 0.53 22.98 12.15
N SER A 18 0.27 23.21 13.43
CA SER A 18 1.32 23.33 14.45
C SER A 18 2.08 22.01 14.64
N ALA A 19 3.29 22.08 15.20
CA ALA A 19 4.11 20.89 15.45
C ALA A 19 3.41 19.86 16.37
N GLU A 20 2.64 20.35 17.33
CA GLU A 20 1.78 19.56 18.23
C GLU A 20 0.69 18.81 17.47
N GLU A 21 -0.03 19.49 16.58
CA GLU A 21 -1.09 18.88 15.77
C GLU A 21 -0.55 17.86 14.76
N ARG A 22 0.63 18.14 14.17
CA ARG A 22 1.30 17.18 13.27
C ARG A 22 1.68 15.87 13.98
N LYS A 23 2.01 15.92 15.28
CA LYS A 23 2.31 14.70 16.06
C LYS A 23 1.06 13.85 16.29
N LYS A 24 -0.12 14.47 16.39
CA LYS A 24 -1.42 13.80 16.61
C LYS A 24 -1.99 13.16 15.33
N LEU A 25 -1.45 13.49 14.16
CA LEU A 25 -1.85 12.83 12.92
C LEU A 25 -1.63 11.31 13.02
N PRO A 26 -2.56 10.49 12.52
CA PRO A 26 -2.40 9.04 12.50
C PRO A 26 -1.19 8.64 11.64
N GLY A 27 -0.66 7.43 11.87
CA GLY A 27 0.39 6.89 11.02
C GLY A 27 1.81 7.35 11.28
N ARG A 28 2.19 7.60 12.53
CA ARG A 28 3.57 8.04 12.84
C ARG A 28 4.63 7.09 12.29
N PHE A 29 4.29 5.80 12.23
CA PHE A 29 5.17 4.74 11.77
C PHE A 29 4.80 4.21 10.37
N SER A 30 3.81 4.80 9.68
CA SER A 30 3.36 4.27 8.39
C SER A 30 4.47 4.32 7.34
N GLY A 31 5.33 5.33 7.36
CA GLY A 31 6.51 5.38 6.49
C GLY A 31 7.47 4.20 6.70
N ALA A 32 7.78 3.88 7.95
CA ALA A 32 8.67 2.76 8.29
C ALA A 32 8.04 1.41 7.92
N PHE A 33 6.76 1.21 8.24
CA PHE A 33 6.06 -0.02 7.87
C PHE A 33 5.88 -0.16 6.36
N MET A 34 5.65 0.92 5.63
CA MET A 34 5.64 0.92 4.17
C MET A 34 7.00 0.46 3.61
N ILE A 35 8.12 0.99 4.11
CA ILE A 35 9.46 0.60 3.66
C ILE A 35 9.70 -0.89 3.94
N ALA A 36 9.40 -1.35 5.16
CA ALA A 36 9.51 -2.77 5.51
C ALA A 36 8.65 -3.65 4.59
N THR A 37 7.43 -3.20 4.28
CA THR A 37 6.53 -3.91 3.36
C THR A 37 7.12 -4.01 1.95
N VAL A 38 7.64 -2.91 1.41
CA VAL A 38 8.32 -2.91 0.09
C VAL A 38 9.50 -3.87 0.10
N PHE A 39 10.30 -3.86 1.16
CA PHE A 39 11.43 -4.77 1.31
C PHE A 39 11.00 -6.25 1.23
N PHE A 40 9.96 -6.65 1.97
CA PHE A 40 9.45 -8.02 1.90
C PHE A 40 8.85 -8.38 0.54
N ILE A 41 8.14 -7.46 -0.11
CA ILE A 41 7.60 -7.65 -1.46
C ILE A 41 8.73 -7.90 -2.46
N VAL A 42 9.80 -7.11 -2.39
CA VAL A 42 10.96 -7.26 -3.29
C VAL A 42 11.67 -8.59 -3.01
N LEU A 43 11.84 -8.99 -1.75
CA LEU A 43 12.43 -10.29 -1.41
C LEU A 43 11.63 -11.46 -1.99
N GLN A 44 10.29 -11.39 -1.99
CA GLN A 44 9.44 -12.41 -2.64
C GLN A 44 9.63 -12.49 -4.16
N GLY A 45 10.14 -11.43 -4.79
CA GLY A 45 10.45 -11.40 -6.21
C GLY A 45 11.76 -12.11 -6.59
N VAL A 46 12.66 -12.33 -5.63
CA VAL A 46 14.01 -12.87 -5.88
C VAL A 46 14.32 -14.14 -5.11
N ALA A 47 13.64 -14.37 -3.98
CA ALA A 47 13.84 -15.57 -3.19
C ALA A 47 13.18 -16.79 -3.86
N PRO A 48 13.87 -17.94 -3.92
CA PRO A 48 13.24 -19.21 -4.25
C PRO A 48 12.08 -19.45 -3.30
N ASP A 49 10.92 -19.84 -3.83
CA ASP A 49 9.73 -20.10 -3.03
C ASP A 49 9.54 -21.61 -2.86
N PRO A 50 10.02 -22.22 -1.76
CA PRO A 50 9.82 -23.63 -1.50
C PRO A 50 8.35 -23.97 -1.18
N GLU A 51 7.53 -22.97 -0.86
CA GLU A 51 6.09 -23.09 -0.60
C GLU A 51 5.25 -22.56 -1.78
N ALA A 52 5.74 -22.72 -3.02
CA ALA A 52 5.03 -22.33 -4.24
C ALA A 52 3.64 -22.99 -4.30
N GLY A 53 2.64 -22.26 -3.84
CA GLY A 53 1.29 -22.75 -3.62
C GLY A 53 0.35 -21.61 -3.24
N VAL A 54 -0.95 -21.89 -3.28
CA VAL A 54 -2.01 -20.88 -3.13
C VAL A 54 -1.85 -20.05 -1.85
N ILE A 55 -1.45 -20.67 -0.74
CA ILE A 55 -1.26 -19.99 0.54
C ILE A 55 -0.08 -19.01 0.49
N GLY A 56 1.05 -19.40 -0.09
CA GLY A 56 2.21 -18.53 -0.30
C GLY A 56 1.83 -17.31 -1.14
N SER A 57 1.14 -17.53 -2.26
CA SER A 57 0.66 -16.46 -3.14
C SER A 57 -0.28 -15.48 -2.45
N LEU A 58 -1.23 -15.98 -1.64
CA LEU A 58 -2.15 -15.12 -0.88
C LEU A 58 -1.44 -14.36 0.24
N THR A 59 -0.45 -14.97 0.88
CA THR A 59 0.39 -14.31 1.89
C THR A 59 1.18 -13.18 1.27
N GLY A 60 1.81 -13.42 0.11
CA GLY A 60 2.50 -12.39 -0.68
C GLY A 60 1.56 -11.26 -1.12
N ALA A 61 0.36 -11.61 -1.60
CA ALA A 61 -0.67 -10.63 -1.95
C ALA A 61 -1.09 -9.75 -0.75
N GLY A 62 -1.10 -10.31 0.47
CA GLY A 62 -1.34 -9.57 1.71
C GLY A 62 -0.35 -8.42 1.93
N PHE A 63 0.92 -8.58 1.54
CA PHE A 63 1.89 -7.49 1.62
C PHE A 63 1.56 -6.33 0.68
N PHE A 64 1.00 -6.59 -0.51
CA PHE A 64 0.54 -5.51 -1.39
C PHE A 64 -0.64 -4.72 -0.79
N LEU A 65 -1.52 -5.38 -0.03
CA LEU A 65 -2.55 -4.70 0.75
C LEU A 65 -1.93 -3.81 1.83
N LEU A 66 -0.98 -4.34 2.59
CA LEU A 66 -0.24 -3.56 3.59
C LEU A 66 0.49 -2.37 2.96
N TYR A 67 1.06 -2.55 1.78
CA TYR A 67 1.70 -1.49 1.02
C TYR A 67 0.69 -0.38 0.69
N GLY A 68 -0.46 -0.74 0.12
CA GLY A 68 -1.53 0.21 -0.18
C GLY A 68 -1.95 0.99 1.06
N TYR A 69 -2.16 0.28 2.17
CA TYR A 69 -2.55 0.87 3.45
C TYR A 69 -1.53 1.86 3.99
N PHE A 70 -0.28 1.43 4.19
CA PHE A 70 0.75 2.26 4.79
C PHE A 70 1.21 3.39 3.86
N SER A 71 1.25 3.15 2.55
CA SER A 71 1.62 4.16 1.56
C SER A 71 0.61 5.31 1.54
N ALA A 72 -0.69 5.00 1.39
CA ALA A 72 -1.72 6.04 1.37
C ALA A 72 -1.71 6.84 2.68
N LEU A 73 -1.63 6.15 3.82
CA LEU A 73 -1.65 6.76 5.13
C LEU A 73 -0.39 7.63 5.40
N ASN A 74 0.78 7.24 4.87
CA ASN A 74 2.01 8.05 4.90
C ASN A 74 1.92 9.29 4.00
N LEU A 75 1.37 9.16 2.79
CA LEU A 75 1.22 10.29 1.85
C LEU A 75 0.18 11.31 2.34
N GLU A 76 -0.92 10.85 2.92
CA GLU A 76 -1.92 11.71 3.59
C GLU A 76 -1.32 12.47 4.77
N ARG A 77 -0.50 11.79 5.60
CA ARG A 77 0.25 12.43 6.70
C ARG A 77 1.19 13.53 6.22
N ARG A 78 1.72 13.40 5.00
CA ARG A 78 2.56 14.41 4.32
C ARG A 78 1.76 15.50 3.61
N GLY A 79 0.42 15.42 3.61
CA GLY A 79 -0.46 16.42 3.00
C GLY A 79 -0.57 16.32 1.49
N MET A 80 -0.25 15.15 0.90
CA MET A 80 -0.34 14.99 -0.54
C MET A 80 -1.78 14.86 -1.02
N ALA A 81 -2.23 15.78 -1.88
CA ALA A 81 -3.59 15.77 -2.43
C ALA A 81 -3.92 14.52 -3.27
N ASN A 82 -2.91 13.95 -3.93
CA ASN A 82 -3.05 12.81 -4.84
C ASN A 82 -2.57 11.49 -4.21
N SER A 83 -2.66 11.36 -2.87
CA SER A 83 -2.22 10.20 -2.08
C SER A 83 -2.64 8.85 -2.70
N LEU A 84 -3.94 8.66 -2.97
CA LEU A 84 -4.50 7.43 -3.53
C LEU A 84 -3.92 7.12 -4.90
N THR A 85 -3.93 8.09 -5.81
CA THR A 85 -3.43 7.92 -7.18
C THR A 85 -1.97 7.52 -7.16
N PHE A 86 -1.14 8.19 -6.35
CA PHE A 86 0.26 7.83 -6.20
C PHE A 86 0.43 6.41 -5.67
N THR A 87 -0.25 6.06 -4.57
CA THR A 87 -0.20 4.72 -3.98
C THR A 87 -0.62 3.63 -4.97
N MET A 88 -1.68 3.86 -5.76
CA MET A 88 -2.15 2.91 -6.77
C MET A 88 -1.11 2.71 -7.87
N ILE A 89 -0.62 3.81 -8.46
CA ILE A 89 0.38 3.74 -9.54
C ILE A 89 1.66 3.06 -9.05
N SER A 90 2.17 3.47 -7.88
CA SER A 90 3.41 2.92 -7.35
C SER A 90 3.26 1.47 -6.87
N GLY A 91 2.07 1.07 -6.40
CA GLY A 91 1.79 -0.31 -6.03
C GLY A 91 1.65 -1.23 -7.24
N VAL A 92 1.00 -0.76 -8.31
CA VAL A 92 0.94 -1.48 -9.59
C VAL A 92 2.35 -1.60 -10.20
N ALA A 93 3.15 -0.52 -10.16
CA ALA A 93 4.53 -0.55 -10.59
C ALA A 93 5.38 -1.53 -9.77
N LEU A 94 5.18 -1.59 -8.45
CA LEU A 94 5.83 -2.55 -7.57
C LEU A 94 5.46 -4.00 -7.93
N ALA A 95 4.18 -4.29 -8.19
CA ALA A 95 3.72 -5.60 -8.63
C ALA A 95 4.34 -5.99 -9.98
N GLY A 96 4.40 -5.05 -10.92
CA GLY A 96 5.08 -5.23 -12.20
C GLY A 96 6.58 -5.50 -12.03
N GLY A 97 7.25 -4.78 -11.12
CA GLY A 97 8.66 -4.98 -10.79
C GLY A 97 8.94 -6.37 -10.22
N VAL A 98 8.11 -6.86 -9.30
CA VAL A 98 8.20 -8.23 -8.76
C VAL A 98 7.98 -9.27 -9.84
N THR A 99 6.97 -9.07 -10.70
CA THR A 99 6.67 -9.97 -11.82
C THR A 99 7.85 -10.04 -12.79
N ALA A 100 8.41 -8.88 -13.16
CA ALA A 100 9.56 -8.79 -14.04
C ALA A 100 10.81 -9.44 -13.42
N ALA A 101 11.06 -9.23 -12.12
CA ALA A 101 12.17 -9.85 -11.41
C ALA A 101 12.08 -11.38 -11.45
N ARG A 102 10.89 -11.95 -11.19
CA ARG A 102 10.68 -13.40 -11.27
C ARG A 102 10.81 -13.93 -12.70
N TYR A 103 10.28 -13.21 -13.69
CA TYR A 103 10.38 -13.59 -15.09
C TYR A 103 11.82 -13.63 -15.61
N LEU A 104 12.67 -12.72 -15.12
CA LEU A 104 14.09 -12.66 -15.48
C LEU A 104 14.96 -13.62 -14.64
N ALA A 105 14.45 -14.14 -13.53
CA ALA A 105 15.17 -15.05 -12.65
C ALA A 105 15.16 -16.49 -13.23
N PRO A 106 16.34 -17.12 -13.44
CA PRO A 106 16.40 -18.49 -13.93
C PRO A 106 15.68 -19.47 -13.01
N GLY A 107 14.79 -20.30 -13.58
CA GLY A 107 14.09 -21.36 -12.82
C GLY A 107 12.89 -20.88 -12.00
N THR A 108 12.47 -19.63 -12.12
CA THR A 108 11.34 -19.08 -11.37
C THR A 108 10.19 -18.72 -12.31
N ALA A 109 9.00 -19.25 -12.05
CA ALA A 109 7.79 -18.82 -12.76
C ALA A 109 7.22 -17.53 -12.13
N PRO A 110 6.63 -16.62 -12.95
CA PRO A 110 5.84 -15.52 -12.42
C PRO A 110 4.64 -16.04 -11.62
N ASP A 111 4.43 -15.48 -10.43
CA ASP A 111 3.25 -15.77 -9.62
C ASP A 111 2.12 -14.79 -9.97
N TRP A 112 1.28 -15.20 -10.92
CA TRP A 112 0.14 -14.42 -11.41
C TRP A 112 -0.97 -14.28 -10.37
N LEU A 113 -1.11 -15.23 -9.45
CA LEU A 113 -2.13 -15.18 -8.41
C LEU A 113 -1.75 -14.14 -7.36
N MET A 114 -0.51 -14.18 -6.86
CA MET A 114 0.02 -13.20 -5.92
C MET A 114 -0.06 -11.78 -6.49
N THR A 115 0.38 -11.61 -7.74
CA THR A 115 0.44 -10.28 -8.38
C THR A 115 -0.95 -9.76 -8.74
N GLY A 116 -1.83 -10.60 -9.28
CA GLY A 116 -3.22 -10.24 -9.58
C GLY A 116 -4.03 -9.86 -8.34
N VAL A 117 -4.02 -10.72 -7.32
CA VAL A 117 -4.68 -10.44 -6.03
C VAL A 117 -3.99 -9.29 -5.31
N GLY A 118 -2.67 -9.20 -5.40
CA GLY A 118 -1.87 -8.13 -4.82
C GLY A 118 -2.24 -6.76 -5.37
N ILE A 119 -2.41 -6.63 -6.70
CA ILE A 119 -2.89 -5.39 -7.34
C ILE A 119 -4.22 -4.98 -6.73
N VAL A 120 -5.21 -5.88 -6.67
CA VAL A 120 -6.51 -5.61 -6.02
C VAL A 120 -6.31 -5.21 -4.55
N GLY A 121 -5.42 -5.88 -3.85
CA GLY A 121 -4.98 -5.57 -2.49
C GLY A 121 -4.46 -4.14 -2.34
N VAL A 122 -3.65 -3.64 -3.28
CA VAL A 122 -3.16 -2.24 -3.27
C VAL A 122 -4.33 -1.26 -3.26
N TYR A 123 -5.32 -1.44 -4.13
CA TYR A 123 -6.48 -0.56 -4.19
C TYR A 123 -7.24 -0.58 -2.86
N ILE A 124 -7.57 -1.77 -2.35
CA ILE A 124 -8.29 -1.94 -1.08
C ILE A 124 -7.50 -1.30 0.07
N GLY A 125 -6.22 -1.61 0.18
CA GLY A 125 -5.31 -1.05 1.19
C GLY A 125 -5.28 0.47 1.14
N ALA A 126 -5.15 1.07 -0.05
CA ALA A 126 -5.11 2.53 -0.21
C ALA A 126 -6.40 3.20 0.30
N TYR A 127 -7.56 2.63 -0.03
CA TYR A 127 -8.84 3.13 0.48
C TYR A 127 -8.95 2.97 2.01
N LEU A 128 -8.52 1.84 2.56
CA LEU A 128 -8.49 1.62 4.01
C LEU A 128 -7.57 2.61 4.72
N GLY A 129 -6.37 2.85 4.18
CA GLY A 129 -5.41 3.82 4.75
C GLY A 129 -6.00 5.23 4.77
N ARG A 130 -6.64 5.66 3.68
CA ARG A 130 -7.32 6.96 3.64
C ARG A 130 -8.53 7.02 4.59
N MET A 131 -9.28 5.93 4.69
CA MET A 131 -10.42 5.83 5.60
C MET A 131 -9.98 5.98 7.06
N VAL A 132 -8.95 5.23 7.49
CA VAL A 132 -8.39 5.32 8.84
C VAL A 132 -7.84 6.71 9.12
N PHE A 133 -7.13 7.30 8.15
CA PHE A 133 -6.62 8.66 8.28
C PHE A 133 -7.74 9.68 8.53
N ASN A 134 -8.86 9.55 7.82
CA ASN A 134 -10.03 10.41 7.99
C ASN A 134 -10.83 10.11 9.26
N ALA A 135 -10.90 8.85 9.68
CA ALA A 135 -11.62 8.43 10.88
C ALA A 135 -10.91 8.90 12.15
N ALA A 136 -9.59 8.78 12.22
CA ALA A 136 -8.79 9.23 13.38
C ALA A 136 -8.72 10.76 13.52
N ARG A 137 -9.31 11.52 12.59
CA ARG A 137 -9.45 12.98 12.64
C ARG A 137 -10.81 13.44 13.15
N ARG A 138 -11.77 12.53 13.32
CA ARG A 138 -13.09 12.82 13.90
C ARG A 138 -13.06 12.57 15.40
#